data_AF-A0A962HB22-F1
#
_entry.id   AF-A0A962HB22-F1
#
_cell.length_a   1.000
_cell.length_b   1.000
_cell.length_c   1.000
_cell.angle_alpha   90.00
_cell.angle_beta   90.00
_cell.angle_gamma   90.00
#
_symmetry.space_group_name_H-M   'P 1'
#
loop_
_entity.id
_entity.type
_entity.pdbx_description
1 polymer ?
#
loop_
_entity_poly.entity_id
_entity_poly.type
_entity_poly.pdbx_seq_one_letter_code
_entity_poly.pdbx_strand_id
1 'polypeptide(L)'
;MSSQLAILNQWVQEVAALTEPDQIRWCDGSESERRELEALMVENGDLLPLNPDTHPDCFLHRSDPSDVARVEHLTYVCTRHADDAGPNNNWMAPDEAHQKMDALFKGCMRGRTLYVVPYCMGP
;
A
#
# COMPACT_ATOMS: atom_id res chain seq x y z
N MET A 1 -2.97 -16.38 -8.88
CA MET A 1 -2.92 -16.09 -10.33
C MET A 1 -1.80 -15.10 -10.57
N SER A 2 -1.15 -15.11 -11.74
CA SER A 2 -0.16 -14.09 -12.13
C SER A 2 -0.68 -13.29 -13.33
N SER A 3 -0.18 -12.09 -13.54
CA SER A 3 -0.52 -11.28 -14.71
C SER A 3 -0.05 -11.94 -16.01
N GLN A 4 -0.66 -11.58 -17.15
CA GLN A 4 -0.11 -11.91 -18.47
C GLN A 4 1.11 -11.04 -18.83
N LEU A 5 1.31 -9.92 -18.11
CA LEU A 5 2.43 -9.02 -18.31
C LEU A 5 3.68 -9.53 -17.59
N ALA A 6 4.65 -10.03 -18.37
CA ALA A 6 5.90 -10.55 -17.82
C ALA A 6 6.66 -9.52 -16.98
N ILE A 7 6.68 -8.25 -17.40
CA ILE A 7 7.36 -7.17 -16.66
C ILE A 7 6.73 -6.92 -15.29
N LEU A 8 5.40 -7.04 -15.18
CA LEU A 8 4.70 -6.88 -13.90
C LEU A 8 5.00 -8.05 -12.97
N ASN A 9 4.99 -9.27 -13.49
CA ASN A 9 5.32 -10.45 -12.70
C ASN A 9 6.76 -10.39 -12.17
N GLN A 10 7.71 -9.96 -13.00
CA GLN A 10 9.11 -9.78 -12.61
C GLN A 10 9.23 -8.74 -11.49
N TRP A 11 8.60 -7.59 -11.63
CA TRP A 11 8.62 -6.54 -10.60
C TRP A 11 8.00 -7.02 -9.28
N VAL A 12 6.86 -7.73 -9.32
CA VAL A 12 6.25 -8.30 -8.11
C VAL A 12 7.19 -9.29 -7.42
N GLN A 13 7.92 -10.12 -8.19
CA GLN A 13 8.90 -11.04 -7.63
C GLN A 13 10.09 -10.32 -6.99
N GLU A 14 10.59 -9.24 -7.59
CA GLU A 14 11.65 -8.40 -7.03
C GLU A 14 11.21 -7.74 -5.71
N VAL A 15 10.00 -7.18 -5.68
CA VAL A 15 9.42 -6.60 -4.46
C VAL A 15 9.25 -7.67 -3.38
N ALA A 16 8.67 -8.82 -3.71
CA ALA A 16 8.48 -9.90 -2.75
C ALA A 16 9.81 -10.47 -2.21
N ALA A 17 10.85 -10.55 -3.05
CA ALA A 17 12.17 -10.97 -2.62
C ALA A 17 12.80 -9.99 -1.60
N LEU A 18 12.55 -8.69 -1.76
CA LEU A 18 13.01 -7.67 -0.82
C LEU A 18 12.17 -7.63 0.47
N THR A 19 10.84 -7.65 0.36
CA THR A 19 9.94 -7.42 1.50
C THR A 19 9.64 -8.68 2.31
N GLU A 20 9.90 -9.86 1.76
CA GLU A 20 9.72 -11.18 2.37
C GLU A 20 8.31 -11.42 2.95
N PRO A 21 7.22 -11.30 2.15
CA PRO A 21 5.87 -11.60 2.61
C PRO A 21 5.63 -13.11 2.73
N ASP A 22 4.67 -13.50 3.56
CA ASP A 22 4.28 -14.91 3.72
C ASP A 22 3.48 -15.41 2.50
N GLN A 23 2.72 -14.51 1.88
CA GLN A 23 1.84 -14.80 0.75
C GLN A 23 1.77 -13.61 -0.21
N ILE A 24 1.50 -13.89 -1.48
CA ILE A 24 1.20 -12.86 -2.49
C ILE A 24 -0.24 -13.07 -2.97
N ARG A 25 -1.09 -12.05 -2.83
CA ARG A 25 -2.48 -12.05 -3.31
C ARG A 25 -2.64 -11.03 -4.43
N TRP A 26 -3.22 -11.46 -5.54
CA TRP A 26 -3.57 -10.58 -6.66
C TRP A 26 -5.03 -10.20 -6.53
N CYS A 27 -5.29 -8.90 -6.41
CA CYS A 27 -6.64 -8.37 -6.27
C CYS A 27 -7.32 -8.26 -7.63
N ASP A 28 -8.57 -8.69 -7.69
CA ASP A 28 -9.43 -8.63 -8.87
C ASP A 28 -10.53 -7.57 -8.76
N GLY A 29 -10.73 -7.00 -7.56
CA GLY A 29 -11.74 -5.98 -7.31
C GLY A 29 -13.18 -6.51 -7.34
N SER A 30 -13.36 -7.83 -7.29
CA SER A 30 -14.68 -8.47 -7.24
C SER A 30 -15.40 -8.19 -5.92
N GLU A 31 -16.72 -8.29 -5.96
CA GLU A 31 -17.56 -8.18 -4.78
C GLU A 31 -17.26 -9.27 -3.74
N SER A 32 -16.91 -10.48 -4.18
CA SER A 32 -16.48 -11.56 -3.29
C SER A 32 -15.18 -11.22 -2.57
N GLU A 33 -14.18 -10.69 -3.29
CA GLU A 33 -12.93 -10.28 -2.68
C GLU A 33 -13.14 -9.16 -1.66
N ARG A 34 -13.97 -8.16 -1.99
CA ARG A 34 -14.34 -7.09 -1.06
C ARG A 34 -14.89 -7.65 0.25
N ARG A 35 -15.89 -8.54 0.18
CA ARG A 35 -16.52 -9.13 1.37
C ARG A 35 -15.57 -9.98 2.19
N GLU A 36 -14.68 -10.74 1.54
CA GLU A 36 -13.64 -11.50 2.24
C GLU A 36 -12.69 -10.60 3.03
N LEU A 37 -12.25 -9.49 2.43
CA LEU A 37 -11.36 -8.52 3.09
C LEU A 37 -12.07 -7.78 4.22
N GLU A 38 -13.31 -7.33 4.01
CA GLU A 38 -14.13 -6.70 5.05
C GLU A 38 -14.34 -7.65 6.24
N ALA A 39 -14.68 -8.93 5.99
CA ALA A 39 -14.82 -9.94 7.03
C ALA A 39 -13.52 -10.16 7.81
N LEU A 40 -12.39 -10.28 7.12
CA LEU A 40 -11.07 -10.41 7.74
C LEU A 40 -10.72 -9.19 8.62
N MET A 41 -10.99 -7.99 8.14
CA MET A 41 -10.71 -6.76 8.90
C MET A 41 -11.64 -6.59 10.11
N VAL A 42 -12.87 -7.08 10.04
CA VAL A 42 -13.77 -7.15 11.21
C VAL A 42 -13.27 -8.19 12.22
N GLU A 43 -12.84 -9.36 11.75
CA GLU A 43 -12.28 -10.42 12.61
C GLU A 43 -11.02 -9.95 13.35
N ASN A 44 -10.14 -9.23 12.66
CA ASN A 44 -8.91 -8.69 13.23
C ASN A 44 -9.11 -7.42 14.08
N GLY A 45 -10.31 -6.84 14.08
CA GLY A 45 -10.65 -5.64 14.82
C GLY A 45 -10.21 -4.32 14.17
N ASP A 46 -9.71 -4.37 12.93
CA ASP A 46 -9.37 -3.18 12.14
C ASP A 46 -10.64 -2.39 11.76
N LEU A 47 -11.73 -3.10 11.48
CA LEU A 47 -13.02 -2.51 11.15
C LEU A 47 -14.08 -2.82 12.21
N LEU A 48 -14.85 -1.80 12.56
CA LEU A 48 -16.03 -1.92 13.43
C LEU A 48 -17.30 -1.77 12.58
N PRO A 49 -18.17 -2.80 12.50
CA PRO A 49 -19.42 -2.66 11.77
C PRO A 49 -20.31 -1.60 12.44
N LEU A 50 -20.91 -0.74 11.62
CA LEU A 50 -21.89 0.24 12.08
C LEU A 50 -23.28 -0.39 12.24
N ASN A 51 -24.22 0.35 12.84
CA ASN A 51 -25.58 -0.12 13.00
C ASN A 51 -26.25 -0.32 11.62
N PRO A 52 -26.62 -1.56 11.25
CA PRO A 52 -27.12 -1.88 9.91
C PRO A 52 -28.49 -1.26 9.58
N ASP A 53 -29.30 -0.92 10.59
CA ASP A 53 -30.61 -0.27 10.37
C ASP A 53 -30.46 1.19 9.92
N THR A 54 -29.32 1.80 10.23
CA THR A 54 -29.05 3.23 9.96
C THR A 54 -27.96 3.44 8.91
N HIS A 55 -26.96 2.56 8.89
CA HIS A 55 -25.77 2.62 8.04
C HIS A 55 -25.44 1.18 7.58
N PRO A 56 -26.28 0.59 6.70
CA PRO A 56 -26.04 -0.74 6.17
C PRO A 56 -24.70 -0.78 5.41
N ASP A 57 -23.98 -1.91 5.53
CA ASP A 57 -22.68 -2.16 4.89
C ASP A 57 -21.64 -1.05 5.11
N CYS A 58 -21.68 -0.39 6.27
CA CYS A 58 -20.73 0.64 6.66
C CYS A 58 -19.86 0.20 7.84
N PHE A 59 -18.61 0.65 7.83
CA PHE A 59 -17.62 0.32 8.84
C PHE A 59 -16.92 1.58 9.37
N LEU A 60 -16.43 1.51 10.61
CA LEU A 60 -15.56 2.50 11.23
C LEU A 60 -14.17 1.90 11.46
N HIS A 61 -13.14 2.56 10.95
CA HIS A 61 -11.75 2.33 11.33
C HIS A 61 -11.28 3.42 12.29
N ARG A 62 -10.41 3.08 13.24
CA ARG A 62 -9.73 4.05 14.12
C ARG A 62 -8.23 3.79 14.01
N SER A 63 -7.51 4.74 13.40
CA SER A 63 -6.06 4.63 13.22
C SER A 63 -5.30 4.86 14.53
N ASP A 64 -4.00 4.54 14.51
CA ASP A 64 -3.10 4.87 15.61
C ASP A 64 -3.03 6.41 15.79
N PRO A 65 -3.00 6.94 17.03
CA PRO A 65 -2.91 8.38 17.27
C PRO A 65 -1.70 9.09 16.63
N SER A 66 -0.64 8.34 16.30
CA SER A 66 0.54 8.84 15.59
C SER A 66 0.39 8.87 14.07
N ASP A 67 -0.66 8.25 13.51
CA ASP A 67 -0.93 8.14 12.07
C ASP A 67 -2.36 8.60 11.75
N VAL A 68 -2.57 9.92 11.83
CA VAL A 68 -3.90 10.55 11.71
C VAL A 68 -4.00 11.56 10.58
N ALA A 69 -2.87 11.88 9.94
CA ALA A 69 -2.78 12.88 8.90
C ALA A 69 -1.61 12.58 7.97
N ARG A 70 -1.66 13.19 6.79
CA ARG A 70 -0.50 13.22 5.91
C ARG A 70 0.68 13.89 6.63
N VAL A 71 1.88 13.41 6.36
CA VAL A 71 3.12 13.88 6.99
C VAL A 71 3.97 14.63 5.97
N GLU A 72 3.64 15.91 5.73
CA GLU A 72 4.22 16.69 4.62
C GLU A 72 5.75 16.78 4.69
N HIS A 73 6.32 16.87 5.89
CA HIS A 73 7.78 16.92 6.09
C HIS A 73 8.51 15.60 5.78
N LEU A 74 7.76 14.50 5.60
CA LEU A 74 8.28 13.20 5.14
C LEU A 74 7.84 12.86 3.71
N THR A 75 7.23 13.81 2.99
CA THR A 75 6.82 13.64 1.59
C THR A 75 7.86 14.27 0.67
N TYR A 76 8.42 13.51 -0.28
CA TYR A 76 9.54 13.93 -1.13
C TYR A 76 9.23 13.80 -2.62
N VAL A 77 9.85 14.69 -3.40
CA VAL A 77 9.94 14.60 -4.86
C VAL A 77 11.40 14.34 -5.22
N CYS A 78 11.72 13.08 -5.59
CA CYS A 78 13.09 12.65 -5.84
C CYS A 78 13.43 12.70 -7.33
N THR A 79 13.58 13.89 -7.88
CA THR A 79 14.10 14.12 -9.25
C THR A 79 15.62 14.06 -9.29
N ARG A 80 16.22 13.85 -10.47
CA ARG A 80 17.69 13.82 -10.61
C ARG A 80 18.35 15.15 -10.22
N HIS A 81 17.75 16.27 -10.61
CA HIS A 81 18.19 17.61 -10.22
C HIS A 81 17.22 18.19 -9.19
N ALA A 82 17.76 18.85 -8.17
CA ALA A 82 16.96 19.45 -7.11
C ALA A 82 16.02 20.55 -7.62
N ASP A 83 16.49 21.36 -8.58
CA ASP A 83 15.71 22.46 -9.16
C ASP A 83 14.42 21.97 -9.87
N ASP A 84 14.42 20.73 -10.40
CA ASP A 84 13.25 20.14 -11.05
C ASP A 84 12.11 19.83 -10.06
N ALA A 85 12.43 19.61 -8.77
CA ALA A 85 11.41 19.49 -7.73
C ALA A 85 10.81 20.86 -7.38
N GLY A 86 11.56 21.94 -7.56
CA GLY A 86 11.12 23.30 -7.28
C GLY A 86 11.03 23.63 -5.79
N PRO A 87 10.78 24.92 -5.45
CA PRO A 87 10.92 25.43 -4.09
C PRO A 87 9.81 25.00 -3.12
N ASN A 88 8.73 24.40 -3.63
CA ASN A 88 7.56 24.00 -2.83
C ASN A 88 7.59 22.52 -2.42
N ASN A 89 8.65 21.79 -2.77
CA ASN A 89 8.76 20.35 -2.50
C ASN A 89 10.00 20.06 -1.65
N ASN A 90 9.88 19.04 -0.79
CA ASN A 90 11.08 18.45 -0.19
C ASN A 90 11.78 17.60 -1.24
N TRP A 91 13.10 17.74 -1.35
CA TRP A 91 13.90 16.99 -2.31
C TRP A 91 14.94 16.13 -1.59
N MET A 92 15.16 14.93 -2.14
CA MET A 92 16.23 14.01 -1.76
C MET A 92 16.78 13.42 -3.06
N ALA A 93 18.10 13.20 -3.11
CA ALA A 93 18.70 12.55 -4.28
C ALA A 93 18.06 11.17 -4.50
N PRO A 94 17.73 10.78 -5.75
CA PRO A 94 17.04 9.51 -6.00
C PRO A 94 17.77 8.29 -5.42
N ASP A 95 19.10 8.23 -5.58
CA ASP A 95 19.91 7.12 -5.07
C ASP A 95 19.93 7.06 -3.54
N GLU A 96 19.95 8.22 -2.87
CA GLU A 96 19.84 8.31 -1.41
C GLU A 96 18.47 7.84 -0.92
N ALA A 97 17.41 8.28 -1.60
CA ALA A 97 16.04 7.87 -1.29
C ALA A 97 15.84 6.36 -1.48
N HIS A 98 16.32 5.81 -2.61
CA HIS A 98 16.27 4.37 -2.86
C HIS A 98 17.04 3.59 -1.81
N GLN A 99 18.30 3.96 -1.51
CA GLN A 99 19.09 3.28 -0.49
C GLN A 99 18.38 3.27 0.89
N LYS A 100 17.80 4.41 1.26
CA LYS A 100 17.06 4.55 2.52
C LYS A 100 15.81 3.68 2.54
N MET A 101 15.02 3.70 1.47
CA MET A 101 13.76 2.95 1.38
C MET A 101 14.01 1.44 1.25
N ASP A 102 15.00 1.01 0.48
CA ASP A 102 15.35 -0.41 0.34
C ASP A 102 15.77 -1.02 1.68
N ALA A 103 16.49 -0.26 2.50
CA ALA A 103 16.85 -0.68 3.85
C ALA A 103 15.62 -0.83 4.77
N LEU A 104 14.63 0.05 4.63
CA LEU A 104 13.36 -0.03 5.38
C LEU A 104 12.43 -1.14 4.87
N PHE A 105 12.42 -1.39 3.56
CA PHE A 105 11.59 -2.41 2.94
C PHE A 105 12.10 -3.83 3.17
N LYS A 106 13.41 -4.00 3.42
CA LYS A 106 14.00 -5.32 3.63
C LYS A 106 13.30 -6.10 4.75
N GLY A 107 12.57 -7.14 4.38
CA GLY A 107 11.83 -8.01 5.30
C GLY A 107 10.64 -7.35 6.01
N CYS A 108 10.16 -6.20 5.55
CA CYS A 108 9.11 -5.44 6.24
C CYS A 108 7.73 -6.11 6.21
N MET A 109 7.54 -7.13 5.36
CA MET A 109 6.26 -7.84 5.18
C MET A 109 6.26 -9.25 5.78
N ARG A 110 7.27 -9.66 6.53
CA ARG A 110 7.26 -10.95 7.24
C ARG A 110 6.00 -11.08 8.11
N GLY A 111 5.30 -12.20 8.01
CA GLY A 111 4.04 -12.41 8.72
C GLY A 111 2.83 -11.71 8.07
N ARG A 112 2.97 -11.15 6.86
CA ARG A 112 1.91 -10.40 6.18
C ARG A 112 1.73 -10.88 4.73
N THR A 113 0.53 -10.63 4.20
CA THR A 113 0.21 -10.81 2.78
C THR A 113 0.63 -9.57 1.99
N LEU A 114 1.38 -9.77 0.90
CA LEU A 114 1.61 -8.74 -0.13
C LEU A 114 0.44 -8.74 -1.10
N TYR A 115 -0.36 -7.68 -1.06
CA TYR A 115 -1.46 -7.47 -2.01
C TYR A 115 -0.95 -6.73 -3.25
N VAL A 116 -1.18 -7.31 -4.43
CA VAL A 116 -0.95 -6.67 -5.73
C VAL A 116 -2.27 -6.11 -6.21
N VAL A 117 -2.38 -4.79 -6.29
CA VAL A 117 -3.64 -4.07 -6.54
C VAL A 117 -3.57 -3.29 -7.88
N PRO A 118 -3.99 -3.89 -9.00
CA PRO A 118 -4.16 -3.17 -10.26
C PRO A 118 -5.30 -2.15 -10.16
N TYR A 119 -5.13 -0.97 -10.74
CA TYR A 119 -6.17 0.06 -10.81
C TYR A 119 -6.05 0.88 -12.11
N CYS A 120 -7.13 1.60 -12.46
CA CYS A 120 -7.17 2.52 -13.60
C CYS A 120 -7.56 3.93 -13.13
N MET A 121 -6.92 4.95 -13.68
CA MET A 121 -7.16 6.36 -13.33
C MET A 121 -8.12 7.02 -14.33
N GLY A 122 -9.39 7.08 -13.95
CA GLY A 122 -10.46 7.62 -14.81
C GLY A 122 -11.00 6.61 -15.84
N PRO A 123 -12.17 6.91 -16.46
CA PRO A 123 -12.74 6.11 -17.56
C PRO A 123 -11.95 6.21 -18.87
#